data_AF-A0A841LFC7-F1
#
_entry.id   AF-A0A841LFC7-F1
#
_cell.length_a   1.000
_cell.length_b   1.000
_cell.length_c   1.000
_cell.angle_alpha   90.00
_cell.angle_beta   90.00
_cell.angle_gamma   90.00
#
_symmetry.space_group_name_H-M   'P 1'
#
loop_
_entity.id
_entity.type
_entity.pdbx_description
1 polymer ?
#
loop_
_entity_poly.entity_id
_entity_poly.type
_entity_poly.pdbx_seq_one_letter_code
_entity_poly.pdbx_strand_id
1 'polypeptide(L)'
;MEAIGETIGETRRMSLDWIDRAGAKPKGARPKYFEDPAIDRLLSIVMALAGEVAVVKERLDTVERLLDAQGSITRADIEAYAPDRTAGHERGLMHREFAARILRGVQQDMESLQTAEKSMEDVSKQLRDG
;
A
#
# COMPACT_ATOMS: atom_id res chain seq x y z
N MET A 1 37.48 -32.18 -18.03
CA MET A 1 36.82 -30.91 -18.38
C MET A 1 35.34 -31.19 -18.55
N GLU A 2 34.64 -31.46 -17.44
CA GLU A 2 33.18 -31.42 -17.27
C GLU A 2 32.88 -31.75 -15.79
N ALA A 3 31.73 -31.30 -15.27
CA ALA A 3 31.21 -31.49 -13.91
C ALA A 3 31.60 -30.47 -12.81
N ILE A 4 31.40 -29.16 -13.07
CA ILE A 4 31.24 -28.15 -12.00
C ILE A 4 29.98 -27.28 -12.27
N GLY A 5 28.98 -27.83 -12.96
CA GLY A 5 27.83 -27.08 -13.46
C GLY A 5 26.56 -27.16 -12.62
N GLU A 6 26.44 -28.11 -11.68
CA GLU A 6 25.11 -28.53 -11.21
C GLU A 6 24.84 -28.32 -9.70
N THR A 7 25.84 -27.93 -8.90
CA THR A 7 25.68 -27.86 -7.43
C THR A 7 25.43 -26.43 -6.90
N ILE A 8 25.42 -25.39 -7.75
CA ILE A 8 25.09 -24.01 -7.35
C ILE A 8 23.62 -23.67 -7.66
N GLY A 9 22.75 -24.69 -7.70
CA GLY A 9 21.30 -24.51 -7.86
C GLY A 9 20.54 -24.35 -6.54
N GLU A 10 21.17 -24.67 -5.39
CA GLU A 10 20.43 -24.97 -4.15
C GLU A 10 20.85 -24.13 -2.93
N THR A 11 21.61 -23.05 -3.13
CA THR A 11 21.73 -22.02 -2.09
C THR A 11 20.52 -21.10 -2.18
N ARG A 12 19.43 -21.54 -1.54
CA ARG A 12 18.34 -20.75 -0.97
C ARG A 12 18.52 -19.25 -1.24
N ARG A 13 17.93 -18.78 -2.34
CA ARG A 13 17.49 -17.38 -2.43
C ARG A 13 16.57 -17.24 -1.24
N MET A 14 17.06 -16.71 -0.11
CA MET A 14 16.20 -16.21 0.96
C MET A 14 15.31 -15.21 0.24
N SER A 15 14.11 -15.65 -0.12
CA SER A 15 13.09 -14.80 -0.68
C SER A 15 12.75 -13.87 0.46
N LEU A 16 13.45 -12.74 0.52
CA LEU A 16 13.09 -11.64 1.38
C LEU A 16 11.66 -11.31 1.00
N ASP A 17 10.71 -11.68 1.86
CA ASP A 17 9.36 -11.20 1.74
C ASP A 17 9.41 -9.70 2.05
N TRP A 18 9.52 -8.92 0.99
CA TRP A 18 9.66 -7.48 1.07
C TRP A 18 8.36 -6.82 1.53
N ILE A 19 7.21 -7.50 1.41
CA ILE A 19 5.92 -7.03 1.91
C ILE A 19 5.91 -7.13 3.43
N ASP A 20 6.29 -8.29 3.99
CA ASP A 20 6.42 -8.48 5.44
C ASP A 20 7.49 -7.56 6.05
N ARG A 21 8.59 -7.30 5.32
CA ARG A 21 9.67 -6.42 5.78
C ARG A 21 9.31 -4.93 5.69
N ALA A 22 8.46 -4.52 4.76
CA ALA A 22 8.00 -3.14 4.64
C ALA A 22 7.16 -2.70 5.85
N GLY A 23 6.44 -3.64 6.48
CA GLY A 23 5.67 -3.41 7.71
C GLY A 23 6.46 -3.57 9.02
N ALA A 24 7.74 -3.93 8.96
CA ALA A 24 8.51 -4.26 10.16
C ALA A 24 8.67 -3.03 11.07
N LYS A 25 8.34 -3.21 12.36
CA LYS A 25 8.48 -2.16 13.39
C LYS A 25 9.93 -1.62 13.38
N PRO A 26 10.14 -0.30 13.18
CA PRO A 26 11.48 0.27 13.24
C PRO A 26 12.08 0.10 14.64
N LYS A 27 13.40 -0.14 14.70
CA LYS A 27 14.13 -0.37 15.96
C LYS A 27 14.35 0.91 16.79
N GLY A 28 14.13 2.09 16.19
CA GLY A 28 14.24 3.39 16.86
C GLY A 28 12.90 3.93 17.36
N ALA A 29 12.95 4.86 18.31
CA ALA A 29 11.77 5.62 18.72
C ALA A 29 11.25 6.43 17.52
N ARG A 30 9.94 6.34 17.25
CA ARG A 30 9.31 7.17 16.21
C ARG A 30 9.37 8.64 16.66
N PRO A 31 9.79 9.57 15.78
CA PRO A 31 9.63 10.99 16.07
C PRO A 31 8.17 11.29 16.41
N LYS A 32 7.95 11.98 17.54
CA LYS A 32 6.63 12.43 17.98
C LYS A 32 6.53 13.91 17.65
N TYR A 33 5.65 14.29 16.74
CA TYR A 33 5.46 15.68 16.34
C TYR A 33 4.22 16.30 17.00
N PHE A 34 3.21 15.49 17.31
CA PHE A 34 1.95 15.93 17.93
C PHE A 34 1.73 15.31 19.29
N GLU A 35 0.89 15.92 20.12
CA GLU A 35 0.56 15.39 21.46
C GLU A 35 -0.15 14.04 21.38
N ASP A 36 -1.11 13.92 20.46
CA ASP A 36 -1.84 12.70 20.14
C ASP A 36 -1.08 11.85 19.11
N PRO A 37 -0.58 10.65 19.49
CA PRO A 37 0.11 9.73 18.58
C PRO A 37 -0.76 9.21 17.42
N ALA A 38 -2.09 9.38 17.46
CA ALA A 38 -2.97 9.07 16.33
C ALA A 38 -2.75 10.05 15.17
N ILE A 39 -2.44 11.32 15.46
CA ILE A 39 -2.18 12.35 14.44
C ILE A 39 -0.87 12.07 13.72
N ASP A 40 0.19 11.70 14.45
CA ASP A 40 1.47 11.29 13.85
C ASP A 40 1.30 10.08 12.92
N ARG A 41 0.47 9.11 13.30
CA ARG A 41 0.14 7.94 12.48
C ARG A 41 -0.62 8.33 11.22
N LEU A 42 -1.65 9.17 11.36
CA LEU A 42 -2.44 9.67 10.23
C LEU A 42 -1.54 10.43 9.25
N LEU A 43 -0.69 11.33 9.75
CA LEU A 43 0.25 12.07 8.92
C LEU A 43 1.19 11.13 8.15
N SER A 44 1.73 10.11 8.81
CA SER A 44 2.60 9.12 8.14
C SER A 44 1.86 8.37 7.02
N ILE A 45 0.59 8.01 7.21
CA ILE A 45 -0.24 7.35 6.19
C ILE A 45 -0.49 8.30 5.03
N VAL A 46 -0.86 9.56 5.31
CA VAL A 46 -1.11 10.58 4.29
C VAL A 46 0.14 10.85 3.45
N MET A 47 1.31 10.95 4.08
CA MET A 47 2.57 11.18 3.37
C MET A 47 2.96 10.00 2.48
N ALA A 48 2.78 8.76 2.95
CA ALA A 48 3.01 7.57 2.12
C ALA A 48 2.04 7.54 0.92
N LEU A 49 0.75 7.81 1.15
CA LEU A 49 -0.25 7.86 0.08
C LEU A 49 0.04 8.98 -0.92
N ALA A 50 0.46 10.16 -0.46
CA ALA A 50 0.83 11.28 -1.32
C ALA A 50 2.00 10.92 -2.24
N GLY A 51 3.00 10.19 -1.73
CA GLY A 51 4.11 9.66 -2.52
C GLY A 51 3.65 8.72 -3.63
N GLU A 52 2.80 7.74 -3.30
CA GLU A 52 2.23 6.82 -4.30
C GLU A 52 1.38 7.55 -5.35
N VAL A 53 0.57 8.53 -4.94
CA VAL A 53 -0.23 9.36 -5.86
C VAL A 53 0.66 10.17 -6.79
N ALA A 54 1.77 10.74 -6.30
CA ALA A 54 2.72 11.46 -7.13
C ALA A 54 3.32 10.55 -8.21
N VAL A 55 3.79 9.35 -7.84
CA VAL A 55 4.33 8.37 -8.79
C VAL A 55 3.29 7.96 -9.84
N VAL A 56 2.03 7.75 -9.44
CA VAL A 56 0.95 7.44 -10.39
C VAL A 56 0.70 8.60 -11.36
N LYS A 57 0.70 9.84 -10.87
CA LYS A 57 0.54 11.05 -11.71
C LYS A 57 1.69 11.20 -12.71
N GLU A 58 2.92 10.99 -12.28
CA GLU A 58 4.12 11.06 -13.15
C GLU A 58 4.12 9.97 -14.23
N ARG A 59 3.71 8.74 -13.85
CA ARG A 59 3.54 7.64 -14.80
C ARG A 59 2.44 7.96 -15.82
N LEU A 60 1.34 8.56 -15.39
CA LEU A 60 0.26 8.95 -16.30
C LEU A 60 0.71 10.04 -17.28
N ASP A 61 1.40 11.10 -16.82
CA ASP A 61 1.97 12.12 -17.73
C ASP A 61 2.94 11.50 -18.74
N THR A 62 3.76 10.53 -18.31
CA THR A 62 4.66 9.81 -19.22
C THR A 62 3.87 9.05 -20.29
N VAL A 63 2.79 8.35 -19.92
CA VAL A 63 1.91 7.65 -20.87
C VAL A 63 1.28 8.62 -21.86
N GLU A 64 0.71 9.74 -21.37
CA GLU A 64 0.11 10.77 -22.22
C GLU A 64 1.11 11.33 -23.23
N ARG A 65 2.33 11.66 -22.80
CA ARG A 65 3.38 12.16 -23.69
C ARG A 65 3.81 11.15 -24.75
N LEU A 66 3.88 9.87 -24.39
CA LEU A 66 4.24 8.82 -25.34
C LEU A 66 3.14 8.60 -26.38
N LEU A 67 1.87 8.67 -25.97
CA LEU A 67 0.72 8.59 -26.87
C LEU A 67 0.66 9.79 -27.83
N ASP A 68 0.88 11.01 -27.32
CA ASP A 68 1.00 12.23 -28.13
C ASP A 68 2.14 12.10 -29.15
N ALA A 69 3.33 11.67 -28.71
CA ALA A 69 4.51 11.53 -29.56
C ALA A 69 4.36 10.47 -30.66
N GLN A 70 3.56 9.43 -30.41
CA GLN A 70 3.24 8.39 -31.38
C GLN A 70 2.09 8.79 -32.32
N GLY A 71 1.42 9.94 -32.08
CA GLY A 71 0.33 10.45 -32.89
C GLY A 71 -0.95 9.60 -32.81
N SER A 72 -1.14 8.85 -31.73
CA SER A 72 -2.26 7.90 -31.60
C SER A 72 -3.45 8.49 -30.82
N ILE A 73 -3.21 8.95 -29.59
CA ILE A 73 -4.21 9.50 -28.67
C ILE A 73 -3.65 10.83 -28.17
N THR A 74 -4.43 11.90 -28.33
CA THR A 74 -4.05 13.21 -27.80
C THR A 74 -4.53 13.39 -26.37
N ARG A 75 -3.90 14.30 -25.62
CA ARG A 75 -4.46 14.75 -24.33
C ARG A 75 -5.90 15.24 -24.42
N ALA A 76 -6.28 15.88 -25.53
CA ALA A 76 -7.66 16.33 -25.75
C ALA A 76 -8.63 15.15 -25.89
N ASP A 77 -8.21 14.05 -26.53
CA ASP A 77 -9.01 12.83 -26.62
C ASP A 77 -9.24 12.19 -25.24
N ILE A 78 -8.24 12.26 -24.37
CA ILE A 78 -8.32 11.75 -22.98
C ILE A 78 -9.30 12.61 -22.15
N GLU A 79 -9.19 13.94 -22.23
CA GLU A 79 -10.09 14.87 -21.51
C GLU A 79 -11.53 14.80 -22.04
N ALA A 80 -11.72 14.54 -23.34
CA ALA A 80 -13.03 14.38 -23.95
C ALA A 80 -13.62 12.96 -23.78
N TYR A 81 -12.86 12.01 -23.22
CA TYR A 81 -13.30 10.63 -23.10
C TYR A 81 -14.54 10.50 -22.20
N ALA A 82 -15.65 10.10 -22.81
CA ALA A 82 -16.88 9.77 -22.11
C ALA A 82 -16.95 8.24 -21.91
N PRO A 83 -16.81 7.73 -20.67
CA PRO A 83 -16.93 6.30 -20.42
C PRO A 83 -18.35 5.81 -20.73
N ASP A 84 -18.46 4.66 -21.37
CA ASP A 84 -19.73 3.96 -21.51
C ASP A 84 -20.17 3.30 -20.20
N ARG A 85 -21.34 2.64 -20.20
CA ARG A 85 -21.85 1.97 -18.99
C ARG A 85 -20.92 0.87 -18.49
N THR A 86 -20.22 0.18 -19.39
CA THR A 86 -19.31 -0.92 -19.05
C THR A 86 -18.08 -0.36 -18.34
N ALA A 87 -17.41 0.62 -18.96
CA ALA A 87 -16.28 1.32 -18.37
C ALA A 87 -16.65 1.99 -17.04
N GLY A 88 -17.85 2.57 -16.93
CA GLY A 88 -18.37 3.12 -15.69
C GLY A 88 -18.54 2.06 -14.59
N HIS A 89 -19.08 0.88 -14.93
CA HIS A 89 -19.22 -0.23 -14.00
C HIS A 89 -17.86 -0.75 -13.50
N GLU A 90 -16.92 -0.99 -14.42
CA GLU A 90 -15.57 -1.44 -14.11
C GLU A 90 -14.84 -0.44 -13.20
N ARG A 91 -14.92 0.86 -13.50
CA ARG A 91 -14.38 1.91 -12.63
C ARG A 91 -15.04 1.91 -11.25
N GLY A 92 -16.34 1.68 -11.19
CA GLY A 92 -17.08 1.56 -9.93
C GLY A 92 -16.57 0.40 -9.07
N LEU A 93 -16.28 -0.75 -9.68
CA LEU A 93 -15.68 -1.90 -9.00
C LEU A 93 -14.25 -1.58 -8.52
N MET A 94 -13.41 -1.06 -9.41
CA MET A 94 -12.04 -0.65 -9.06
C MET A 94 -12.01 0.35 -7.91
N HIS A 95 -12.94 1.32 -7.91
CA HIS A 95 -13.04 2.31 -6.84
C HIS A 95 -13.45 1.69 -5.51
N ARG A 96 -14.43 0.76 -5.52
CA ARG A 96 -14.85 0.03 -4.31
C ARG A 96 -13.72 -0.83 -3.74
N GLU A 97 -12.97 -1.53 -4.59
CA GLU A 97 -11.82 -2.32 -4.17
C GLU A 97 -10.70 -1.47 -3.58
N PHE A 98 -10.42 -0.32 -4.20
CA PHE A 98 -9.44 0.63 -3.69
C PHE A 98 -9.86 1.21 -2.34
N ALA A 99 -11.12 1.64 -2.22
CA ALA A 99 -11.69 2.11 -0.97
C ALA A 99 -11.64 1.03 0.12
N ALA A 100 -11.98 -0.21 -0.19
CA ALA A 100 -11.90 -1.33 0.75
C ALA A 100 -10.45 -1.58 1.23
N ARG A 101 -9.46 -1.48 0.35
CA ARG A 101 -8.03 -1.63 0.72
C ARG A 101 -7.56 -0.51 1.66
N ILE A 102 -7.96 0.73 1.40
CA ILE A 102 -7.58 1.88 2.25
C ILE A 102 -8.31 1.83 3.59
N LEU A 103 -9.60 1.50 3.59
CA LEU A 103 -10.46 1.54 4.79
C LEU A 103 -10.39 0.26 5.64
N ARG A 104 -9.57 -0.72 5.25
CA ARG A 104 -9.43 -2.00 5.97
C ARG A 104 -9.09 -1.81 7.45
N GLY A 105 -8.20 -0.88 7.79
CA GLY A 105 -7.84 -0.60 9.19
C GLY A 105 -9.03 -0.10 10.01
N VAL A 106 -9.86 0.78 9.43
CA VAL A 106 -11.07 1.30 10.09
C VAL A 106 -12.10 0.18 10.29
N GLN A 107 -12.24 -0.73 9.32
CA GLN A 107 -13.10 -1.91 9.47
C GLN A 107 -12.62 -2.84 10.60
N GLN A 108 -11.32 -3.09 10.69
CA GLN A 108 -10.73 -3.89 11.78
C GLN A 108 -10.89 -3.21 13.15
N ASP A 109 -10.77 -1.89 13.22
CA ASP A 109 -11.02 -1.13 14.45
C ASP A 109 -12.51 -1.23 14.84
N MET A 110 -13.45 -1.17 13.89
CA MET A 110 -14.88 -1.37 14.16
C MET A 110 -15.20 -2.80 14.63
N GLU A 111 -14.57 -3.82 14.04
CA GLU A 111 -14.74 -5.23 14.43
C GLU A 111 -14.17 -5.52 15.83
N SER A 112 -13.04 -4.91 16.19
CA SER A 112 -12.44 -5.03 17.53
C SER A 112 -13.21 -4.25 18.61
N LEU A 113 -13.92 -3.19 18.25
CA LEU A 113 -14.87 -2.53 19.16
C LEU A 113 -16.11 -3.41 19.42
N GLN A 114 -16.46 -4.29 18.47
CA GLN A 114 -17.56 -5.26 18.62
C GLN A 114 -17.13 -6.55 19.33
N THR A 115 -15.84 -6.92 19.22
CA THR A 115 -15.26 -8.10 19.86
C THR A 115 -14.27 -7.64 20.90
N ALA A 116 -14.64 -7.68 22.19
CA ALA A 116 -13.80 -7.24 23.30
C ALA A 116 -12.54 -8.12 23.48
N GLU A 117 -11.57 -8.03 22.58
CA GLU A 117 -10.26 -8.65 22.70
C GLU A 117 -9.24 -7.67 23.25
N LYS A 118 -8.47 -8.15 24.23
CA LYS A 118 -7.46 -7.37 24.93
C LYS A 118 -6.21 -7.24 24.06
N SER A 119 -5.54 -6.10 24.13
CA SER A 119 -4.30 -5.88 23.40
C SER A 119 -3.15 -6.75 23.95
N MET A 120 -2.14 -7.03 23.12
CA MET A 120 -0.94 -7.79 23.56
C MET A 120 -0.15 -7.08 24.68
N GLU A 121 -0.24 -5.75 24.77
CA GLU A 121 0.34 -4.98 25.88
C GLU A 121 -0.42 -5.25 27.19
N ASP A 122 -1.75 -5.36 27.14
CA ASP A 122 -2.58 -5.69 28.29
C ASP A 122 -2.34 -7.14 28.75
N VAL A 123 -2.19 -8.07 27.80
CA VAL A 123 -1.82 -9.46 28.10
C VAL A 123 -0.42 -9.53 28.73
N SER A 124 0.55 -8.75 28.23
CA SER A 124 1.91 -8.74 28.78
C SER A 124 1.99 -8.13 30.19
N LYS A 125 1.22 -7.07 30.48
CA LYS A 125 1.11 -6.51 31.85
C LYS A 125 0.45 -7.50 32.80
N GLN A 126 -0.62 -8.16 32.34
CA GLN A 126 -1.36 -9.14 33.14
C GLN A 126 -0.51 -10.38 33.50
N LEU A 127 0.42 -10.78 32.64
CA LEU A 127 1.37 -11.87 32.89
C LEU A 127 2.59 -11.45 33.72
N ARG A 128 2.90 -10.15 33.81
CA ARG A 128 4.00 -9.63 34.63
C ARG A 128 3.58 -9.39 36.08
N ASP A 129 2.31 -9.04 36.27
CA ASP A 129 1.74 -8.64 37.56
C ASP A 129 0.87 -9.74 38.22
N GLY A 130 0.86 -10.96 37.66
CA GLY A 130 0.21 -12.16 38.21
C GLY A 130 1.21 -13.27 38.49
#